data_AF-A0AAN7H6R5-F1
#
_entry.id   AF-A0AAN7H6R5-F1
#
_cell.length_a   1.000
_cell.length_b   1.000
_cell.length_c   1.000
_cell.angle_alpha   90.00
_cell.angle_beta   90.00
_cell.angle_gamma   90.00
#
_symmetry.space_group_name_H-M   'P 1'
#
loop_
_entity.id
_entity.type
_entity.pdbx_description
1 polymer ?
#
loop_
_entity_poly.entity_id
_entity_poly.type
_entity_poly.pdbx_seq_one_letter_code
_entity_poly.pdbx_strand_id
1 'polypeptide(L)'
;MKRLRTATIDAICDKLRTEFTYEDLINGKDVAAFMRVVMRNAKALDMSRHVQLVVAYKALDPRIRVYVEDPTETTGVDAFFRRVQDCASILLEIADEAYQQSRYRRPRGHGRRNTNRTSQAY
;
A
#
# COMPACT_ATOMS: atom_id res chain seq x y z
N MET A 1 -31.54 9.88 -1.63
CA MET A 1 -30.51 10.58 -0.83
C MET A 1 -29.20 9.76 -0.69
N LYS A 2 -28.49 9.41 -1.78
CA LYS A 2 -27.27 8.57 -1.72
C LYS A 2 -25.94 9.30 -2.01
N ARG A 3 -25.97 10.51 -2.58
CA ARG A 3 -24.74 11.22 -3.03
C ARG A 3 -23.98 11.99 -1.94
N LEU A 4 -24.65 12.43 -0.88
CA LEU A 4 -24.04 13.22 0.21
C LEU A 4 -23.05 12.39 1.06
N ARG A 5 -23.33 11.09 1.30
CA ARG A 5 -22.44 10.23 2.09
C ARG A 5 -21.10 9.99 1.40
N THR A 6 -21.10 9.74 0.09
CA THR A 6 -19.88 9.48 -0.68
C THR A 6 -18.99 10.71 -0.75
N ALA A 7 -19.55 11.89 -1.06
CA ALA A 7 -18.80 13.14 -1.12
C ALA A 7 -18.19 13.55 0.24
N THR A 8 -18.85 13.20 1.35
CA THR A 8 -18.32 13.46 2.70
C THR A 8 -17.16 12.53 3.03
N ILE A 9 -17.25 11.24 2.68
CA ILE A 9 -16.17 10.27 2.84
C ILE A 9 -14.96 10.68 2.02
N ASP A 10 -15.16 11.03 0.74
CA ASP A 10 -14.08 11.41 -0.16
C ASP A 10 -13.43 12.73 0.28
N ALA A 11 -14.21 13.74 0.71
CA ALA A 11 -13.67 14.98 1.28
C ALA A 11 -12.90 14.79 2.60
N ILE A 12 -13.20 13.73 3.36
CA ILE A 12 -12.50 13.40 4.60
C ILE A 12 -11.22 12.63 4.30
N CYS A 13 -11.21 11.72 3.32
CA CYS A 13 -9.98 11.16 2.78
C CYS A 13 -9.06 12.28 2.25
N ASP A 14 -9.61 13.23 1.48
CA ASP A 14 -8.89 14.40 0.96
C ASP A 14 -8.35 15.32 2.06
N LYS A 15 -9.12 15.54 3.15
CA LYS A 15 -8.67 16.34 4.29
C LYS A 15 -7.66 15.62 5.17
N LEU A 16 -7.80 14.30 5.31
CA LEU A 16 -6.87 13.50 6.10
C LEU A 16 -5.50 13.48 5.44
N ARG A 17 -5.40 13.52 4.09
CA ARG A 17 -4.15 13.45 3.30
C ARG A 17 -3.20 12.30 3.67
N THR A 18 -3.64 11.44 4.58
CA THR A 18 -2.91 10.30 5.08
C THR A 18 -3.41 9.12 4.27
N GLU A 19 -2.74 8.88 3.15
CA GLU A 19 -2.80 7.60 2.46
C GLU A 19 -1.74 6.70 3.08
N PHE A 20 -2.06 5.42 3.28
CA PHE A 20 -1.06 4.41 3.62
C PHE A 20 -0.61 3.75 2.32
N THR A 21 0.58 4.14 1.88
CA THR A 21 1.13 3.73 0.59
C THR A 21 1.84 2.39 0.67
N TYR A 22 2.10 1.78 -0.48
CA TYR A 22 2.99 0.62 -0.55
C TYR A 22 4.42 0.92 -0.05
N GLU A 23 4.90 2.15 -0.22
CA GLU A 23 6.22 2.57 0.31
C GLU A 23 6.22 2.63 1.84
N ASP A 24 5.13 3.07 2.45
CA ASP A 24 4.97 3.06 3.91
C ASP A 24 5.10 1.65 4.48
N LEU A 25 4.51 0.68 3.77
CA LEU A 25 4.62 -0.72 4.12
C LEU A 25 6.08 -1.22 4.04
N ILE A 26 6.78 -0.95 2.93
CA ILE A 26 8.19 -1.32 2.75
C ILE A 26 9.09 -0.69 3.82
N ASN A 27 8.80 0.56 4.22
CA ASN A 27 9.53 1.27 5.27
C ASN A 27 9.20 0.76 6.69
N GLY A 28 8.39 -0.30 6.82
CA GLY A 28 8.05 -0.92 8.10
C GLY A 28 7.06 -0.10 8.94
N LYS A 29 6.27 0.79 8.32
CA LYS A 29 5.21 1.49 9.06
C LYS A 29 4.09 0.50 9.41
N ASP A 30 3.57 0.64 10.62
CA ASP A 30 2.48 -0.21 11.11
C ASP A 30 1.13 0.24 10.52
N VAL A 31 0.59 -0.59 9.63
CA VAL A 31 -0.73 -0.37 9.01
C VAL A 31 -1.85 -0.36 10.05
N ALA A 32 -1.76 -1.17 11.12
CA ALA A 32 -2.76 -1.20 12.16
C ALA A 32 -2.77 0.12 12.94
N ALA A 33 -1.58 0.64 13.29
CA ALA A 33 -1.46 1.95 13.93
C ALA A 33 -2.07 3.07 13.06
N PHE A 34 -1.78 3.07 11.76
CA PHE A 34 -2.39 4.00 10.81
C PHE A 34 -3.92 3.91 10.80
N MET A 35 -4.48 2.70 10.69
CA MET A 35 -5.92 2.51 10.66
C MET A 35 -6.60 2.97 11.96
N ARG A 36 -5.97 2.77 13.14
CA ARG A 36 -6.50 3.30 14.41
C ARG A 36 -6.59 4.82 14.38
N VAL A 37 -5.60 5.51 13.79
CA VAL A 37 -5.61 6.97 13.66
C VAL A 37 -6.75 7.42 12.75
N VAL A 38 -6.90 6.78 11.60
CA VAL A 38 -7.99 7.11 10.65
C VAL A 38 -9.36 6.87 11.30
N MET A 39 -9.56 5.73 11.96
CA MET A 39 -10.81 5.45 12.66
C MET A 39 -11.08 6.41 13.82
N ARG A 40 -10.05 6.82 14.56
CA ARG A 40 -10.18 7.82 15.63
C ARG A 40 -10.64 9.17 15.07
N ASN A 41 -10.09 9.60 13.94
CA ASN A 41 -10.49 10.84 13.28
C ASN A 41 -11.92 10.74 12.72
N ALA A 42 -12.28 9.61 12.10
CA ALA A 42 -13.63 9.35 11.64
C ALA A 42 -14.65 9.32 12.80
N LYS A 43 -14.27 8.75 13.95
CA LYS A 43 -15.07 8.77 15.17
C LYS A 43 -15.28 10.19 15.71
N ALA A 44 -14.26 11.05 15.64
CA ALA A 44 -14.38 12.46 16.04
C ALA A 44 -15.37 13.26 15.17
N LEU A 45 -15.72 12.74 14.00
CA LEU A 45 -16.72 13.29 13.08
C LEU A 45 -18.10 12.58 13.21
N ASP A 46 -18.31 11.85 14.31
CA ASP A 46 -19.55 11.15 14.65
C ASP A 46 -20.01 10.13 13.58
N MET A 47 -19.05 9.54 12.86
CA MET A 47 -19.34 8.50 11.88
C MET A 47 -19.72 7.18 12.53
N SER A 48 -20.62 6.42 11.90
CA SER A 48 -20.93 5.06 12.33
C SER A 48 -19.70 4.14 12.19
N ARG A 49 -19.64 3.09 13.00
CA ARG A 49 -18.50 2.15 12.99
C ARG A 49 -18.22 1.55 11.61
N HIS A 50 -19.27 1.17 10.88
CA HIS A 50 -19.12 0.68 9.51
C HIS A 50 -18.50 1.75 8.59
N VAL A 51 -18.95 3.01 8.67
CA VAL A 51 -18.38 4.11 7.88
C VAL A 51 -16.92 4.38 8.27
N GLN A 52 -16.57 4.28 9.56
CA GLN A 52 -15.17 4.40 10.00
C GLN A 52 -14.27 3.34 9.36
N LEU A 53 -14.74 2.08 9.26
CA LEU A 53 -14.01 1.00 8.61
C LEU A 53 -13.88 1.23 7.11
N VAL A 54 -14.94 1.69 6.44
CA VAL A 54 -14.90 2.02 5.00
C VAL A 54 -13.90 3.16 4.73
N VAL A 55 -13.85 4.18 5.58
CA VAL A 55 -12.87 5.27 5.47
C VAL A 55 -11.45 4.74 5.67
N ALA A 56 -11.22 3.89 6.66
CA ALA A 56 -9.92 3.26 6.90
C ALA A 56 -9.47 2.39 5.71
N TYR A 57 -10.38 1.59 5.14
CA TYR A 57 -10.13 0.80 3.94
C TYR A 57 -9.78 1.71 2.75
N LYS A 58 -10.57 2.75 2.49
CA LYS A 58 -10.33 3.69 1.39
C LYS A 58 -9.02 4.46 1.51
N ALA A 59 -8.50 4.65 2.72
CA ALA A 59 -7.24 5.31 2.98
C ALA A 59 -6.01 4.42 2.68
N LEU A 60 -6.20 3.14 2.38
CA LEU A 60 -5.14 2.25 1.91
C LEU A 60 -4.89 2.44 0.41
N ASP A 61 -3.62 2.30 0.01
CA ASP A 61 -3.22 2.23 -1.40
C ASP A 61 -4.08 1.22 -2.17
N PRO A 62 -4.56 1.55 -3.39
CA PRO A 62 -5.26 0.60 -4.25
C PRO A 62 -4.57 -0.77 -4.37
N ARG A 63 -3.23 -0.81 -4.39
CA ARG A 63 -2.44 -2.04 -4.47
C ARG A 63 -2.57 -2.91 -3.23
N ILE A 64 -2.79 -2.30 -2.06
CA ILE A 64 -3.04 -3.01 -0.81
C ILE A 64 -4.52 -3.44 -0.75
N ARG A 65 -5.43 -2.55 -1.16
CA ARG A 65 -6.88 -2.80 -1.16
C ARG A 65 -7.31 -4.01 -1.97
N VAL A 66 -6.64 -4.31 -3.09
CA VAL A 66 -6.95 -5.52 -3.90
C VAL A 66 -6.88 -6.82 -3.09
N TYR A 67 -6.10 -6.84 -2.00
CA TYR A 67 -5.93 -8.03 -1.16
C TYR A 67 -6.83 -8.02 0.07
N VAL A 68 -7.49 -6.90 0.38
CA VAL A 68 -8.33 -6.73 1.57
C VAL A 68 -9.79 -6.66 1.15
N GLU A 69 -10.62 -7.54 1.70
CA GLU A 69 -12.08 -7.46 1.46
C GLU A 69 -12.67 -6.15 1.99
N ASP A 70 -13.57 -5.56 1.21
CA ASP A 70 -14.29 -4.34 1.57
C ASP A 70 -15.13 -4.60 2.84
N PRO A 71 -14.98 -3.79 3.92
CA PRO A 71 -15.68 -4.03 5.16
C PRO A 71 -17.21 -3.95 5.00
N THR A 72 -17.91 -4.96 5.51
CA THR A 72 -19.37 -5.03 5.57
C THR A 72 -19.91 -4.47 6.89
N GLU A 73 -21.24 -4.32 7.02
CA GLU A 73 -21.87 -3.86 8.27
C GLU A 73 -21.66 -4.83 9.44
N THR A 74 -21.41 -6.11 9.17
CA THR A 74 -21.14 -7.16 10.16
C THR A 74 -19.65 -7.33 10.46
N THR A 75 -18.78 -6.62 9.73
CA THR A 75 -17.34 -6.74 9.90
C THR A 75 -16.91 -6.14 11.25
N GLY A 76 -16.37 -6.99 12.13
CA GLY A 76 -15.76 -6.56 13.38
C GLY A 76 -14.44 -5.83 13.15
N VAL A 77 -14.13 -4.86 14.01
CA VAL A 77 -12.90 -4.06 13.93
C VAL A 77 -11.66 -4.97 14.01
N ASP A 78 -11.62 -5.88 14.97
CA ASP A 78 -10.46 -6.76 15.16
C ASP A 78 -10.26 -7.72 13.97
N ALA A 79 -11.36 -8.21 13.39
CA ALA A 79 -11.31 -9.08 12.22
C ALA A 79 -10.79 -8.33 10.99
N PHE A 80 -11.24 -7.09 10.78
CA PHE A 80 -10.73 -6.22 9.72
C PHE A 80 -9.23 -5.95 9.89
N PHE A 81 -8.80 -5.65 11.11
CA PHE A 81 -7.41 -5.32 11.41
C PHE A 81 -6.47 -6.51 11.18
N ARG A 82 -6.87 -7.70 11.62
CA ARG A 82 -6.10 -8.93 11.35
C ARG A 82 -5.97 -9.17 9.85
N ARG A 83 -7.05 -9.07 9.09
CA ARG A 83 -7.01 -9.27 7.62
C ARG A 83 -6.05 -8.30 6.95
N VAL A 84 -6.10 -7.02 7.30
CA VAL A 84 -5.19 -6.01 6.74
C VAL A 84 -3.73 -6.34 7.10
N GLN A 85 -3.47 -6.80 8.32
CA GLN A 85 -2.13 -7.20 8.77
C GLN A 85 -1.61 -8.45 8.05
N ASP A 86 -2.47 -9.44 7.85
CA ASP A 86 -2.15 -10.67 7.13
C ASP A 86 -1.80 -10.35 5.66
N CYS A 87 -2.59 -9.51 5.00
CA CYS A 87 -2.32 -9.06 3.63
C CYS A 87 -1.06 -8.20 3.52
N ALA A 88 -0.81 -7.33 4.51
CA ALA A 88 0.40 -6.52 4.58
C ALA A 88 1.67 -7.40 4.65
N SER A 89 1.61 -8.51 5.40
CA SER A 89 2.70 -9.47 5.50
C SER A 89 2.96 -10.17 4.15
N ILE A 90 1.91 -10.61 3.47
CA ILE A 90 2.00 -11.21 2.12
C ILE A 90 2.60 -10.21 1.12
N LEU A 91 2.19 -8.95 1.17
CA LEU A 91 2.70 -7.91 0.28
C LEU A 91 4.18 -7.59 0.52
N LEU A 92 4.64 -7.69 1.76
CA LEU A 92 6.06 -7.59 2.11
C LEU A 92 6.86 -8.78 1.58
N GLU A 93 6.33 -10.00 1.69
CA GLU A 93 6.96 -11.19 1.12
C GLU A 93 7.10 -11.07 -0.41
N ILE A 94 6.04 -10.64 -1.10
CA ILE A 94 6.07 -10.38 -2.54
C ILE A 94 7.10 -9.27 -2.88
N ALA A 95 7.19 -8.22 -2.06
CA ALA A 95 8.16 -7.15 -2.25
C ALA A 95 9.60 -7.66 -2.16
N ASP A 96 9.87 -8.48 -1.14
CA ASP A 96 11.20 -9.06 -0.90
C ASP A 96 11.56 -10.04 -2.01
N GLU A 97 10.64 -10.91 -2.44
CA GLU A 97 10.85 -11.81 -3.58
C GLU A 97 11.14 -11.04 -4.88
N ALA A 98 10.39 -9.99 -5.18
CA ALA A 98 10.62 -9.15 -6.37
C ALA A 98 11.98 -8.44 -6.30
N TYR A 99 12.36 -7.95 -5.12
CA TYR A 99 13.66 -7.33 -4.87
C TYR A 99 14.80 -8.34 -5.05
N GLN A 100 14.67 -9.55 -4.52
CA GLN A 100 15.64 -10.63 -4.69
C GLN A 100 15.78 -11.03 -6.17
N GLN A 101 14.68 -11.22 -6.89
CA GLN A 101 14.69 -11.56 -8.32
C GLN A 101 15.37 -10.46 -9.18
N SER A 102 15.19 -9.18 -8.83
CA SER A 102 15.86 -8.07 -9.50
C SER A 102 17.39 -8.09 -9.33
N ARG A 103 17.89 -8.57 -8.19
CA ARG A 103 19.34 -8.70 -7.93
C ARG A 103 19.99 -9.83 -8.73
N TYR A 104 19.24 -10.87 -9.08
CA TYR A 104 19.71 -11.96 -9.95
C TYR A 104 19.63 -11.62 -11.44
N ARG A 105 18.79 -10.66 -11.84
CA ARG A 105 18.80 -10.07 -13.20
C ARG A 105 19.82 -8.94 -13.31
N ARG A 106 21.08 -9.19 -12.96
CA ARG A 106 22.16 -8.36 -13.51
C ARG A 106 22.22 -8.60 -15.01
N PRO A 107 22.24 -7.57 -15.87
CA PRO A 107 22.55 -7.79 -17.27
C PRO A 107 23.93 -8.45 -17.31
N ARG A 108 24.01 -9.66 -17.88
CA ARG A 108 25.29 -10.24 -18.28
C ARG A 108 25.97 -9.16 -19.09
N GLY A 109 27.05 -8.61 -18.56
CA GLY A 109 27.90 -7.66 -19.26
C GLY A 109 28.24 -8.32 -20.59
N HIS A 110 27.60 -7.85 -21.67
CA HIS A 110 27.97 -8.24 -22.99
C HIS A 110 29.38 -7.71 -23.16
N GLY A 111 30.37 -8.60 -23.06
CA GLY A 111 31.73 -8.32 -23.41
C GLY A 111 31.75 -7.90 -24.88
N ARG A 112 31.59 -6.60 -25.14
CA ARG A 112 32.00 -6.00 -26.39
C ARG A 112 33.52 -5.96 -26.37
N ARG A 113 34.09 -7.11 -26.72
CA ARG A 113 35.44 -7.24 -27.27
C ARG A 113 35.48 -6.32 -28.50
N ASN A 114 35.92 -5.08 -28.32
CA ASN A 114 36.24 -4.21 -29.45
C ASN A 114 37.69 -4.49 -29.82
N THR A 115 37.87 -5.44 -30.74
CA THR A 115 39.06 -5.52 -31.57
C THR A 115 39.09 -4.28 -32.46
N ASN A 116 40.08 -3.42 -32.29
CA ASN A 116 40.73 -2.75 -33.41
C ASN A 116 42.13 -2.25 -33.02
N ARG A 117 43.06 -3.18 -33.26
CA ARG A 117 44.40 -3.00 -33.79
C ARG A 117 44.54 -1.71 -34.62
N THR A 118 45.42 -0.80 -34.23
CA THR A 118 46.29 -0.09 -35.17
C THR A 118 47.62 0.13 -34.49
N SER A 119 48.57 -0.71 -34.89
CA SER A 119 49.97 -0.60 -34.50
C SER A 119 50.57 0.68 -35.08
N GLN A 120 51.43 1.27 -34.26
CA GLN A 120 52.43 2.27 -34.56
C GLN A 120 53.42 1.78 -35.65
N ALA A 121 53.84 2.65 -36.56
CA ALA A 121 55.18 2.75 -37.20
C ALA A 121 55.05 3.70 -38.42
N TYR A 122 55.64 4.90 -38.42
CA TYR A 122 57.04 5.22 -38.79
C TYR A 122 57.37 4.86 -40.24
#